data_AF-A0A2W6A766-F1
#
_entry.id   AF-A0A2W6A766-F1
#
_cell.length_a   1.000
_cell.length_b   1.000
_cell.length_c   1.000
_cell.angle_alpha   90.00
_cell.angle_beta   90.00
_cell.angle_gamma   90.00
#
_symmetry.space_group_name_H-M   'P 1'
#
loop_
_entity.id
_entity.type
_entity.pdbx_description
1 polymer ?
#
loop_
_entity_poly.entity_id
_entity_poly.type
_entity_poly.pdbx_seq_one_letter_code
_entity_poly.pdbx_strand_id
1 'polypeptide(L)'
;MPPQYAEAILENRPGARASEKSIAINFRDLPLSIVRELAWCLHEHVRVGRTIHAEEWNRLSAIIEAVVASEPAIHSLVQRTEAEWAASFHAHYAGQGVIAPGKVELRLRCLRKLLDHLVVAYHDGEWWELDVWNPLCDPRIPLRAHEPSGRSVTNLGHLTAPWLRAGAKFWLKTYLETGAYTWTSLKSRLDQLKWLQRHIDIHGAAGPHIAEDADAIRPWFSSFAAFLRGHRVESGPTAGQPRR
;
A
#
# COMPACT_ATOMS: atom_id res chain seq x y z
N MET A 1 23.84 -18.47 -9.34
CA MET A 1 22.54 -17.77 -9.24
C MET A 1 21.49 -18.65 -9.91
N PRO A 2 20.33 -18.92 -9.30
CA PRO A 2 19.30 -19.72 -9.96
C PRO A 2 18.83 -19.07 -11.27
N PRO A 3 18.50 -19.85 -12.32
CA PRO A 3 18.21 -19.32 -13.66
C PRO A 3 17.12 -18.26 -13.68
N GLN A 4 16.08 -18.43 -12.85
CA GLN A 4 14.94 -17.51 -12.80
C GLN A 4 15.33 -16.06 -12.46
N TYR A 5 16.43 -15.83 -11.72
CA TYR A 5 16.88 -14.48 -11.40
C TYR A 5 17.68 -13.86 -12.54
N ALA A 6 18.45 -14.68 -13.28
CA ALA A 6 19.22 -14.20 -14.41
C ALA A 6 18.30 -13.70 -15.54
N GLU A 7 17.16 -14.36 -15.74
CA GLU A 7 16.13 -13.96 -16.72
C GLU A 7 15.30 -12.75 -16.29
N ALA A 8 15.12 -12.57 -14.98
CA ALA A 8 14.37 -11.45 -14.41
C ALA A 8 15.13 -10.12 -14.50
N ILE A 9 16.47 -10.14 -14.45
CA ILE A 9 17.31 -8.94 -14.59
C ILE A 9 17.35 -8.51 -16.04
N LEU A 10 16.85 -7.31 -16.33
CA LEU A 10 16.72 -6.80 -17.69
C LEU A 10 18.07 -6.59 -18.37
N GLU A 11 19.05 -6.12 -17.61
CA GLU A 11 20.42 -5.89 -18.07
C GLU A 11 21.17 -7.21 -18.36
N ASN A 12 20.60 -8.37 -17.98
CA ASN A 12 21.12 -9.70 -18.32
C ASN A 12 20.47 -10.33 -19.55
N ARG A 13 19.47 -9.68 -20.17
CA ARG A 13 18.83 -10.20 -21.38
C ARG A 13 19.77 -10.15 -22.60
N PRO A 14 19.57 -11.01 -23.62
CA PRO A 14 20.51 -11.15 -24.74
C PRO A 14 20.86 -9.84 -25.45
N GLY A 15 19.88 -8.94 -25.63
CA GLY A 15 20.09 -7.63 -26.26
C GLY A 15 20.92 -6.64 -25.42
N ALA A 16 20.89 -6.75 -24.09
CA ALA A 16 21.71 -5.93 -23.19
C ALA A 16 23.12 -6.53 -23.01
N ARG A 17 23.23 -7.86 -22.99
CA ARG A 17 24.52 -8.59 -22.92
C ARG A 17 25.42 -8.36 -24.14
N ALA A 18 24.85 -8.04 -25.30
CA ALA A 18 25.62 -7.63 -26.48
C ALA A 18 26.48 -6.37 -26.25
N SER A 19 26.19 -5.59 -25.19
CA SER A 19 26.98 -4.41 -24.81
C SER A 19 28.18 -4.73 -23.89
N GLU A 20 28.40 -6.00 -23.51
CA GLU A 20 29.40 -6.47 -22.52
C GLU A 20 29.33 -5.82 -21.13
N LYS A 21 28.34 -4.94 -20.89
CA LYS A 21 28.13 -4.28 -19.60
C LYS A 21 27.23 -5.14 -18.72
N SER A 22 27.84 -5.79 -17.71
CA SER A 22 27.11 -6.40 -16.61
C SER A 22 26.94 -5.40 -15.47
N ILE A 23 25.70 -5.21 -14.99
CA ILE A 23 25.41 -4.39 -13.81
C ILE A 23 25.01 -5.33 -12.67
N ALA A 24 25.82 -5.35 -11.61
CA ALA A 24 25.50 -6.07 -10.39
C ALA A 24 24.58 -5.23 -9.49
N ILE A 25 23.63 -5.89 -8.82
CA ILE A 25 22.86 -5.26 -7.74
C ILE A 25 23.78 -5.12 -6.53
N ASN A 26 23.89 -3.91 -5.98
CA ASN A 26 24.81 -3.55 -4.92
C ASN A 26 24.04 -3.17 -3.66
N PHE A 27 24.29 -3.91 -2.58
CA PHE A 27 23.80 -3.64 -1.22
C PHE A 27 24.97 -3.52 -0.22
N ARG A 28 26.17 -3.20 -0.70
CA ARG A 28 27.33 -2.96 0.19
C ARG A 28 27.02 -1.83 1.16
N ASP A 29 27.70 -1.85 2.29
CA ASP A 29 27.66 -0.81 3.32
C ASP A 29 26.30 -0.62 4.03
N LEU A 30 25.27 -1.39 3.65
CA LEU A 30 24.02 -1.52 4.39
C LEU A 30 24.13 -2.54 5.55
N PRO A 31 23.41 -2.31 6.66
CA PRO A 31 23.23 -3.32 7.71
C PRO A 31 22.69 -4.63 7.14
N LEU A 32 23.22 -5.77 7.62
CA LEU A 32 22.86 -7.10 7.12
C LEU A 32 21.35 -7.39 7.16
N SER A 33 20.65 -6.85 8.16
CA SER A 33 19.19 -6.96 8.29
C SER A 33 18.46 -6.27 7.14
N ILE A 34 18.86 -5.06 6.75
CA ILE A 34 18.29 -4.36 5.58
C ILE A 34 18.65 -5.10 4.28
N VAL A 35 19.88 -5.62 4.17
CA VAL A 35 20.29 -6.45 3.01
C VAL A 35 19.36 -7.67 2.86
N ARG A 36 19.01 -8.33 3.96
CA ARG A 36 18.07 -9.47 3.96
C ARG A 36 16.68 -9.06 3.52
N GLU A 37 16.16 -7.94 4.01
CA GLU A 37 14.86 -7.40 3.60
C GLU A 37 14.83 -7.07 2.10
N LEU A 38 15.84 -6.38 1.58
CA LEU A 38 15.96 -6.05 0.16
C LEU A 38 16.09 -7.31 -0.71
N ALA A 39 16.90 -8.27 -0.28
CA ALA A 39 17.06 -9.54 -0.99
C ALA A 39 15.75 -10.35 -0.99
N TRP A 40 15.01 -10.36 0.11
CA TRP A 40 13.70 -11.00 0.20
C TRP A 40 12.67 -10.31 -0.71
N CYS A 41 12.63 -8.98 -0.73
CA CYS A 41 11.75 -8.25 -1.65
C CYS A 41 12.10 -8.51 -3.13
N LEU A 42 13.39 -8.63 -3.45
CA LEU A 42 13.86 -8.99 -4.78
C LEU A 42 13.38 -10.39 -5.17
N HIS A 43 13.48 -11.35 -4.24
CA HIS A 43 12.95 -12.70 -4.40
C HIS A 43 11.44 -12.67 -4.70
N GLU A 44 10.66 -11.92 -3.93
CA GLU A 44 9.21 -11.80 -4.13
C GLU A 44 8.85 -11.18 -5.48
N HIS A 45 9.61 -10.17 -5.93
CA HIS A 45 9.45 -9.64 -7.28
C HIS A 45 9.66 -10.69 -8.37
N VAL A 46 10.71 -11.51 -8.27
CA VAL A 46 10.96 -12.60 -9.23
C VAL A 46 9.86 -13.66 -9.15
N ARG A 47 9.41 -14.02 -7.93
CA ARG A 47 8.35 -15.01 -7.70
C ARG A 47 7.04 -14.62 -8.38
N VAL A 48 6.70 -13.33 -8.40
CA VAL A 48 5.49 -12.79 -9.06
C VAL A 48 5.73 -12.50 -10.56
N GLY A 49 6.90 -12.85 -11.10
CA GLY A 49 7.24 -12.70 -12.52
C GLY A 49 7.56 -11.26 -12.94
N ARG A 50 7.92 -10.38 -11.99
CA ARG A 50 8.32 -9.00 -12.31
C ARG A 50 9.78 -8.96 -12.76
N THR A 51 10.04 -8.01 -13.64
CA THR A 51 11.40 -7.71 -14.11
C THR A 51 12.16 -6.83 -13.12
N ILE A 52 13.46 -7.03 -13.05
CA ILE A 52 14.37 -6.27 -12.20
C ILE A 52 15.23 -5.36 -13.09
N HIS A 53 15.20 -4.07 -12.77
CA HIS A 53 16.16 -3.09 -13.31
C HIS A 53 17.28 -2.90 -12.28
N ALA A 54 18.45 -3.48 -12.52
CA ALA A 54 19.55 -3.45 -11.55
C ALA A 54 19.97 -2.02 -11.20
N GLU A 55 19.95 -1.11 -12.18
CA GLU A 55 20.32 0.28 -11.96
C GLU A 55 19.32 1.04 -11.06
N GLU A 56 18.03 0.74 -11.16
CA GLU A 56 17.01 1.34 -10.28
C GLU A 56 17.13 0.85 -8.84
N TRP A 57 17.43 -0.43 -8.66
CA TRP A 57 17.70 -1.03 -7.36
C TRP A 57 18.96 -0.46 -6.73
N ASN A 58 20.04 -0.28 -7.49
CA ASN A 58 21.27 0.34 -7.00
C ASN A 58 21.05 1.79 -6.56
N ARG A 59 20.31 2.57 -7.34
CA ARG A 59 19.96 3.95 -6.96
C ARG A 59 19.07 4.02 -5.72
N LEU A 60 18.16 3.06 -5.54
CA LEU A 60 17.36 2.96 -4.31
C LEU A 60 18.21 2.53 -3.11
N SER A 61 19.10 1.55 -3.29
CA SER A 61 20.03 1.11 -2.25
C SER A 61 20.92 2.25 -1.78
N ALA A 62 21.48 3.04 -2.70
CA ALA A 62 22.38 4.14 -2.38
C ALA A 62 21.71 5.24 -1.53
N ILE A 63 20.44 5.56 -1.78
CA ILE A 63 19.72 6.55 -0.95
C ILE A 63 19.34 5.97 0.42
N ILE A 64 18.97 4.69 0.49
CA ILE A 64 18.73 4.02 1.79
C ILE A 64 20.03 4.01 2.60
N GLU A 65 21.15 3.64 1.97
CA GLU A 65 22.48 3.64 2.57
C GLU A 65 22.85 5.02 3.11
N ALA A 66 22.67 6.08 2.31
CA ALA A 66 22.96 7.43 2.77
C ALA A 66 22.12 7.86 3.98
N VAL A 67 20.84 7.46 4.03
CA VAL A 67 19.98 7.74 5.19
C VAL A 67 20.42 6.92 6.41
N VAL A 68 20.68 5.62 6.24
CA VAL A 68 21.11 4.72 7.32
C VAL A 68 22.49 5.11 7.87
N ALA A 69 23.41 5.56 7.01
CA ALA A 69 24.71 6.08 7.43
C ALA A 69 24.59 7.35 8.29
N SER A 70 23.56 8.17 8.06
CA SER A 70 23.26 9.35 8.89
C SER A 70 22.54 9.02 10.20
N GLU A 71 21.94 7.83 10.30
CA GLU A 71 21.17 7.39 11.47
C GLU A 71 21.44 5.90 11.76
N PRO A 72 22.59 5.57 12.40
CA PRO A 72 23.04 4.18 12.57
C PRO A 72 22.10 3.28 13.37
N ALA A 73 21.11 3.84 14.08
CA ALA A 73 20.10 3.09 14.81
C ALA A 73 19.09 2.37 13.88
N ILE A 74 19.04 2.74 12.60
CA ILE A 74 18.19 2.07 11.62
C ILE A 74 18.83 0.73 11.23
N HIS A 75 18.12 -0.35 11.52
CA HIS A 75 18.49 -1.73 11.19
C HIS A 75 17.41 -2.44 10.37
N SER A 76 16.25 -1.83 10.15
CA SER A 76 15.17 -2.40 9.34
C SER A 76 14.42 -1.30 8.62
N LEU A 77 13.97 -1.56 7.39
CA LEU A 77 13.19 -0.61 6.60
C LEU A 77 11.84 -0.30 7.26
N VAL A 78 11.26 -1.24 8.00
CA VAL A 78 9.96 -1.09 8.67
C VAL A 78 10.04 -0.40 10.03
N GLN A 79 11.24 -0.07 10.53
CA GLN A 79 11.39 0.75 11.74
C GLN A 79 10.93 2.19 11.54
N ARG A 80 10.84 2.65 10.29
CA ARG A 80 10.37 3.98 9.94
C ARG A 80 9.11 3.90 9.11
N THR A 81 8.23 4.87 9.33
CA THR A 81 7.03 5.07 8.54
C THR A 81 7.39 5.55 7.13
N GLU A 82 6.46 5.41 6.18
CA GLU A 82 6.61 5.94 4.82
C GLU A 82 6.88 7.46 4.84
N ALA A 83 6.21 8.19 5.73
CA ALA A 83 6.36 9.64 5.85
C ALA A 83 7.77 10.05 6.33
N GLU A 84 8.33 9.30 7.27
CA GLU A 84 9.69 9.54 7.76
C GLU A 84 10.74 9.24 6.69
N TRP A 85 10.57 8.14 5.95
CA TRP A 85 11.40 7.85 4.78
C TRP A 85 11.30 8.93 3.71
N ALA A 86 10.08 9.41 3.43
CA ALA A 86 9.85 10.52 2.50
C ALA A 86 10.61 11.78 2.92
N ALA A 87 10.51 12.17 4.20
CA ALA A 87 11.23 13.31 4.73
C ALA A 87 12.75 13.16 4.56
N SER A 88 13.32 11.99 4.87
CA SER A 88 14.75 11.74 4.71
C SER A 88 15.20 11.71 3.25
N PHE A 89 14.40 11.17 2.33
CA PHE A 89 14.72 11.20 0.90
C PHE A 89 14.70 12.63 0.35
N HIS A 90 13.70 13.43 0.75
CA HIS A 90 13.63 14.84 0.39
C HIS A 90 14.82 15.63 0.94
N ALA A 91 15.21 15.41 2.20
CA ALA A 91 16.36 16.07 2.80
C ALA A 91 17.68 15.70 2.10
N HIS A 92 17.89 14.40 1.81
CA HIS A 92 19.07 13.92 1.08
C HIS A 92 19.20 14.59 -0.29
N TYR A 93 18.11 14.67 -1.04
CA TYR A 93 18.13 15.28 -2.37
C TYR A 93 18.24 16.82 -2.33
N ALA A 94 17.66 17.49 -1.34
CA ALA A 94 17.87 18.93 -1.15
C ALA A 94 19.36 19.26 -0.92
N GLY A 95 20.09 18.39 -0.21
CA GLY A 95 21.54 18.53 0.00
C GLY A 95 22.40 18.34 -1.25
N GLN A 96 21.87 17.74 -2.32
CA GLN A 96 22.57 17.49 -3.59
C GLN A 96 22.27 18.53 -4.68
N GLY A 97 21.47 19.56 -4.37
CA GLY A 97 21.10 20.62 -5.31
C GLY A 97 19.79 20.34 -6.06
N VAL A 98 19.59 21.00 -7.21
CA VAL A 98 18.32 20.94 -7.95
C VAL A 98 18.13 19.56 -8.58
N ILE A 99 17.26 18.77 -7.95
CA ILE A 99 16.86 17.46 -8.45
C ILE A 99 15.44 17.56 -8.97
N ALA A 100 15.21 17.01 -10.17
CA ALA A 100 13.89 16.97 -10.77
C ALA A 100 12.89 16.30 -9.79
N PRO A 101 11.79 16.96 -9.39
CA PRO A 101 10.85 16.46 -8.37
C PRO A 101 10.37 15.02 -8.62
N GLY A 102 10.20 14.65 -9.89
CA GLY A 102 9.78 13.30 -10.28
C GLY A 102 10.77 12.18 -9.92
N LYS A 103 12.06 12.47 -9.71
CA LYS A 103 13.05 11.46 -9.34
C LYS A 103 12.87 10.97 -7.90
N VAL A 104 12.55 11.88 -6.98
CA VAL A 104 12.30 11.54 -5.57
C VAL A 104 11.05 10.68 -5.45
N GLU A 105 9.97 11.11 -6.11
CA GLU A 105 8.69 10.39 -6.09
C GLU A 105 8.82 8.98 -6.70
N LEU A 106 9.62 8.81 -7.75
CA LEU A 106 9.90 7.48 -8.31
C LEU A 106 10.54 6.55 -7.27
N ARG A 107 11.50 7.06 -6.49
CA ARG A 107 12.19 6.29 -5.44
C ARG A 107 11.28 5.98 -4.26
N LEU A 108 10.46 6.94 -3.83
CA LEU A 108 9.46 6.71 -2.78
C LEU A 108 8.41 5.70 -3.20
N ARG A 109 7.98 5.72 -4.46
CA ARG A 109 7.10 4.69 -5.01
C ARG A 109 7.73 3.30 -4.97
N CYS A 110 9.02 3.17 -5.29
CA CYS A 110 9.73 1.90 -5.19
C CYS A 110 9.81 1.45 -3.72
N LEU A 111 10.23 2.34 -2.82
CA LEU A 111 10.34 2.04 -1.40
C LEU A 111 9.01 1.61 -0.78
N ARG A 112 7.92 2.33 -1.05
CA ARG A 112 6.57 1.99 -0.57
C ARG A 112 6.15 0.57 -0.96
N LYS A 113 6.46 0.14 -2.18
CA LYS A 113 6.22 -1.25 -2.59
C LYS A 113 7.02 -2.25 -1.77
N LEU A 114 8.28 -1.94 -1.43
CA LEU A 114 9.09 -2.80 -0.56
C LEU A 114 8.49 -2.86 0.85
N LEU A 115 8.12 -1.70 1.41
CA LEU A 115 7.48 -1.62 2.72
C LEU A 115 6.16 -2.41 2.75
N ASP A 116 5.32 -2.31 1.71
CA ASP A 116 4.08 -3.09 1.60
C ASP A 116 4.34 -4.61 1.68
N HIS A 117 5.41 -5.09 1.01
CA HIS A 117 5.80 -6.48 1.06
C HIS A 117 6.36 -6.89 2.43
N LEU A 118 7.19 -6.05 3.04
CA LEU A 118 7.82 -6.33 4.34
C LEU A 118 6.82 -6.30 5.49
N VAL A 119 5.88 -5.36 5.48
CA VAL A 119 4.81 -5.28 6.49
C VAL A 119 4.03 -6.59 6.51
N VAL A 120 3.70 -7.16 5.35
CA VAL A 120 3.03 -8.46 5.28
C VAL A 120 3.91 -9.59 5.81
N ALA A 121 5.21 -9.58 5.46
CA ALA A 121 6.16 -10.63 5.85
C ALA A 121 6.44 -10.68 7.35
N TYR A 122 6.48 -9.51 8.00
CA TYR A 122 6.69 -9.37 9.44
C TYR A 122 5.38 -9.42 10.25
N HIS A 123 4.22 -9.47 9.58
CA HIS A 123 2.94 -9.51 10.28
C HIS A 123 2.55 -10.95 10.64
N ASP A 124 2.75 -11.28 11.91
CA ASP A 124 2.42 -12.59 12.51
C ASP A 124 0.93 -12.79 12.78
N GLY A 125 0.13 -11.73 12.75
CA GLY A 125 -1.31 -11.79 12.99
C GLY A 125 -2.09 -12.29 11.77
N GLU A 126 -3.41 -12.21 11.88
CA GLU A 126 -4.28 -12.52 10.76
C GLU A 126 -4.16 -11.44 9.67
N TRP A 127 -4.18 -11.84 8.39
CA TRP A 127 -3.95 -10.93 7.25
C TRP A 127 -4.88 -9.70 7.25
N TRP A 128 -6.11 -9.86 7.75
CA TRP A 128 -7.14 -8.82 7.75
C TRP A 128 -6.92 -7.75 8.82
N GLU A 129 -6.04 -7.99 9.79
CA GLU A 129 -5.67 -7.00 10.82
C GLU A 129 -4.88 -5.84 10.24
N LEU A 130 -4.23 -6.02 9.08
CA LEU A 130 -3.55 -4.94 8.36
C LEU A 130 -4.55 -3.92 7.81
N ASP A 131 -4.13 -2.64 7.72
CA ASP A 131 -4.93 -1.58 7.10
C ASP A 131 -4.87 -1.62 5.57
N VAL A 132 -3.84 -2.24 5.00
CA VAL A 132 -3.65 -2.35 3.56
C VAL A 132 -3.69 -3.81 3.17
N TRP A 133 -4.68 -4.16 2.35
CA TRP A 133 -4.85 -5.51 1.82
C TRP A 133 -4.42 -5.54 0.36
N ASN A 134 -3.36 -6.29 0.08
CA ASN A 134 -2.80 -6.45 -1.25
C ASN A 134 -2.63 -7.94 -1.57
N PRO A 135 -3.52 -8.52 -2.39
CA PRO A 135 -3.46 -9.96 -2.69
C PRO A 135 -2.22 -10.39 -3.51
N LEU A 136 -1.48 -9.44 -4.09
CA LEU A 136 -0.19 -9.75 -4.74
C LEU A 136 0.95 -9.94 -3.73
N CYS A 137 0.84 -9.32 -2.56
CA CYS A 137 1.85 -9.37 -1.50
C CYS A 137 1.48 -10.38 -0.42
N ASP A 138 0.18 -10.55 -0.12
CA ASP A 138 -0.31 -11.44 0.93
C ASP A 138 -1.09 -12.62 0.35
N PRO A 139 -0.48 -13.82 0.27
CA PRO A 139 -1.14 -15.01 -0.27
C PRO A 139 -2.21 -15.59 0.67
N ARG A 140 -2.32 -15.12 1.92
CA ARG A 140 -3.36 -15.54 2.87
C ARG A 140 -4.74 -15.01 2.50
N ILE A 141 -4.79 -13.93 1.70
CA ILE A 141 -6.04 -13.31 1.25
C ILE A 141 -6.76 -14.25 0.28
N PRO A 142 -8.01 -14.67 0.57
CA PRO A 142 -8.74 -15.55 -0.32
C PRO A 142 -9.10 -14.84 -1.63
N LEU A 143 -8.62 -15.41 -2.74
CA LEU A 143 -8.92 -14.96 -4.10
C LEU A 143 -9.49 -16.09 -4.94
N ARG A 144 -10.41 -15.75 -5.82
CA ARG A 144 -10.93 -16.66 -6.86
C ARG A 144 -9.95 -16.72 -8.03
N ALA A 145 -9.91 -17.86 -8.73
CA ALA A 145 -9.00 -18.09 -9.86
C ALA A 145 -9.12 -17.04 -10.99
N HIS A 146 -10.32 -16.49 -11.21
CA HIS A 146 -10.60 -15.48 -12.25
C HIS A 146 -11.08 -14.15 -11.66
N GLU A 147 -10.51 -13.73 -10.53
CA GLU A 147 -10.89 -12.48 -9.87
C GLU A 147 -10.54 -11.25 -10.75
N PRO A 148 -11.53 -10.49 -11.27
CA PRO A 148 -11.26 -9.39 -12.21
C PRO A 148 -10.39 -8.27 -11.63
N SER A 149 -10.45 -8.09 -10.30
CA SER A 149 -9.69 -7.07 -9.57
C SER A 149 -8.65 -7.64 -8.62
N GLY A 150 -8.29 -8.93 -8.73
CA GLY A 150 -7.42 -9.64 -7.77
C GLY A 150 -5.99 -9.08 -7.67
N ARG A 151 -5.59 -8.17 -8.56
CA ARG A 151 -4.30 -7.47 -8.52
C ARG A 151 -4.35 -6.10 -7.83
N SER A 152 -5.52 -5.67 -7.40
CA SER A 152 -5.71 -4.32 -6.90
C SER A 152 -5.61 -4.24 -5.39
N VAL A 153 -4.96 -3.19 -4.91
CA VAL A 153 -4.79 -2.90 -3.48
C VAL A 153 -6.05 -2.27 -2.91
N THR A 154 -6.37 -2.61 -1.67
CA THR A 154 -7.46 -2.04 -0.88
C THR A 154 -6.86 -1.44 0.39
N ASN A 155 -7.05 -0.16 0.63
CA ASN A 155 -6.55 0.54 1.84
C ASN A 155 -7.74 0.97 2.70
N LEU A 156 -7.81 0.50 3.93
CA LEU A 156 -8.83 0.83 4.94
C LEU A 156 -8.41 1.95 5.89
N GLY A 157 -7.16 2.41 5.84
CA GLY A 157 -6.63 3.49 6.68
C GLY A 157 -7.35 4.83 6.50
N HIS A 158 -8.05 5.03 5.38
CA HIS A 158 -8.89 6.22 5.16
C HIS A 158 -10.17 6.24 6.02
N LEU A 159 -10.54 5.13 6.65
CA LEU A 159 -11.60 5.09 7.67
C LEU A 159 -11.00 5.58 9.00
N THR A 160 -11.03 6.89 9.25
CA THR A 160 -10.38 7.53 10.40
C THR A 160 -11.00 7.15 11.75
N ALA A 161 -12.29 6.78 11.80
CA ALA A 161 -12.93 6.29 13.03
C ALA A 161 -12.46 4.85 13.35
N PRO A 162 -11.75 4.61 14.48
CA PRO A 162 -11.13 3.31 14.75
C PRO A 162 -12.13 2.15 14.82
N TRP A 163 -13.29 2.36 15.43
CA TRP A 163 -14.34 1.34 15.53
C TRP A 163 -14.94 1.00 14.16
N LEU A 164 -15.12 2.00 13.29
CA LEU A 164 -15.66 1.78 11.95
C LEU A 164 -14.65 0.99 11.11
N ARG A 165 -13.36 1.33 11.22
CA ARG A 165 -12.30 0.60 10.54
C ARG A 165 -12.23 -0.86 11.00
N ALA A 166 -12.23 -1.09 12.31
CA ALA A 166 -12.20 -2.44 12.88
C ALA A 166 -13.43 -3.28 12.45
N GLY A 167 -14.63 -2.69 12.53
CA GLY A 167 -15.87 -3.34 12.08
C GLY A 167 -15.86 -3.62 10.58
N ALA A 168 -15.38 -2.67 9.77
CA ALA A 168 -15.24 -2.84 8.32
C ALA A 168 -14.27 -3.97 7.97
N LYS A 169 -13.11 -4.05 8.62
CA LYS A 169 -12.15 -5.15 8.43
C LYS A 169 -12.80 -6.50 8.71
N PHE A 170 -13.39 -6.65 9.89
CA PHE A 170 -14.02 -7.90 10.31
C PHE A 170 -15.15 -8.32 9.35
N TRP A 171 -16.05 -7.39 9.00
CA TRP A 171 -17.14 -7.63 8.08
C TRP A 171 -16.65 -8.03 6.68
N LEU A 172 -15.75 -7.26 6.09
CA LEU A 172 -15.26 -7.50 4.73
C LEU A 172 -14.49 -8.81 4.65
N LYS A 173 -13.64 -9.12 5.64
CA LYS A 173 -12.94 -10.41 5.74
C LYS A 173 -13.91 -11.58 5.82
N THR A 174 -14.91 -11.51 6.71
CA THR A 174 -15.90 -12.58 6.90
C THR A 174 -16.64 -12.89 5.60
N TYR A 175 -17.08 -11.86 4.87
CA TYR A 175 -17.78 -12.05 3.61
C TYR A 175 -16.87 -12.52 2.47
N LEU A 176 -15.57 -12.17 2.51
CA LEU A 176 -14.60 -12.67 1.54
C LEU A 176 -14.30 -14.15 1.76
N GLU A 177 -14.07 -14.56 3.01
CA GLU A 177 -13.77 -15.95 3.38
C GLU A 177 -14.94 -16.91 3.15
N THR A 178 -16.17 -16.46 3.40
CA THR A 178 -17.39 -17.24 3.09
C THR A 178 -17.68 -17.29 1.59
N GLY A 179 -16.90 -16.57 0.77
CA GLY A 179 -17.13 -16.45 -0.66
C GLY A 179 -18.38 -15.64 -1.03
N ALA A 180 -19.04 -15.00 -0.06
CA ALA A 180 -20.18 -14.12 -0.31
C ALA A 180 -19.77 -12.88 -1.11
N TYR A 181 -18.54 -12.38 -0.92
CA TYR A 181 -17.94 -11.30 -1.69
C TYR A 181 -16.83 -11.80 -2.62
N THR A 182 -16.75 -11.15 -3.78
CA THR A 182 -15.53 -11.12 -4.60
C THR A 182 -14.65 -9.95 -4.14
N TRP A 183 -13.41 -9.90 -4.62
CA TRP A 183 -12.54 -8.75 -4.37
C TRP A 183 -13.14 -7.46 -4.93
N THR A 184 -13.77 -7.53 -6.11
CA THR A 184 -14.49 -6.39 -6.68
C THR A 184 -15.66 -5.93 -5.79
N SER A 185 -16.45 -6.85 -5.24
CA SER A 185 -17.53 -6.52 -4.31
C SER A 185 -16.99 -5.85 -3.04
N LEU A 186 -15.95 -6.43 -2.44
CA LEU A 186 -15.28 -5.89 -1.26
C LEU A 186 -14.85 -4.43 -1.46
N LYS A 187 -14.21 -4.11 -2.59
CA LYS A 187 -13.80 -2.75 -2.92
C LYS A 187 -14.98 -1.78 -3.04
N SER A 188 -16.05 -2.21 -3.70
CA SER A 188 -17.26 -1.40 -3.82
C SER A 188 -17.90 -1.13 -2.46
N ARG A 189 -17.94 -2.12 -1.57
CA ARG A 189 -18.44 -1.97 -0.20
C ARG A 189 -17.59 -1.03 0.63
N LEU A 190 -16.26 -1.17 0.56
CA LEU A 190 -15.37 -0.24 1.23
C LEU A 190 -15.53 1.19 0.71
N ASP A 191 -15.66 1.39 -0.60
CA ASP A 191 -15.90 2.72 -1.19
C ASP A 191 -17.21 3.34 -0.69
N GLN A 192 -18.23 2.53 -0.36
CA GLN A 192 -19.46 3.02 0.25
C GLN A 192 -19.26 3.49 1.69
N LEU A 193 -18.38 2.83 2.46
CA LEU A 193 -18.10 3.21 3.85
C LEU A 193 -17.43 4.58 3.98
N LYS A 194 -16.73 5.08 2.95
CA LYS A 194 -16.15 6.43 2.97
C LYS A 194 -17.19 7.52 3.21
N TRP A 195 -18.45 7.29 2.82
CA TRP A 195 -19.54 8.25 3.01
C TRP A 195 -20.02 8.28 4.45
N LEU A 196 -20.07 7.12 5.08
CA LEU A 196 -20.35 7.01 6.50
C LEU A 196 -19.25 7.70 7.30
N GLN A 197 -17.97 7.44 6.95
CA GLN A 197 -16.84 8.13 7.57
C GLN A 197 -16.95 9.65 7.43
N ARG A 198 -17.20 10.17 6.22
CA ARG A 198 -17.38 11.62 6.02
C ARG A 198 -18.51 12.22 6.84
N HIS A 199 -19.63 11.50 6.99
CA HIS A 199 -20.73 11.97 7.83
C HIS A 199 -20.34 12.00 9.31
N ILE A 200 -19.62 10.97 9.79
CA ILE A 200 -19.03 10.94 11.13
C ILE A 200 -18.05 12.09 11.34
N ASP A 201 -17.20 12.41 10.35
CA ASP A 201 -16.23 13.50 10.46
C ASP A 201 -16.91 14.87 10.61
N ILE A 202 -18.11 15.05 10.02
CA ILE A 202 -18.86 16.32 10.06
C ILE A 202 -19.75 16.42 11.31
N HIS A 203 -20.47 15.34 11.63
CA HIS A 203 -21.56 15.36 12.63
C HIS A 203 -21.21 14.65 13.93
N GLY A 204 -20.08 13.93 13.96
CA GLY A 204 -19.70 13.07 15.06
C GLY A 204 -20.53 11.78 15.13
N ALA A 205 -20.02 10.85 15.93
CA ALA A 205 -20.73 9.67 16.41
C ALA A 205 -20.24 9.36 17.82
N ALA A 206 -21.09 8.79 18.65
CA ALA A 206 -20.74 8.38 20.01
C ALA A 206 -19.78 7.17 20.06
N GLY A 207 -19.51 6.55 18.90
CA GLY A 207 -18.72 5.33 18.81
C GLY A 207 -19.49 4.25 18.04
N PRO A 208 -19.25 2.96 18.34
CA PRO A 208 -19.95 1.85 17.69
C PRO A 208 -21.47 1.89 17.82
N HIS A 209 -21.99 2.47 18.91
CA HIS A 209 -23.43 2.64 19.15
C HIS A 209 -24.06 3.82 18.40
N ILE A 210 -23.25 4.59 17.66
CA ILE A 210 -23.64 5.76 16.85
C ILE A 210 -24.12 6.97 17.67
N ALA A 211 -25.03 6.76 18.62
CA ALA A 211 -25.56 7.76 19.53
C ALA A 211 -25.77 7.17 20.93
N GLU A 212 -25.57 7.99 21.98
CA GLU A 212 -25.75 7.58 23.39
C GLU A 212 -27.21 7.19 23.69
N ASP A 213 -28.16 7.96 23.16
CA ASP A 213 -29.59 7.75 23.38
C ASP A 213 -30.26 7.04 22.19
N ALA A 214 -31.12 6.06 22.48
CA ALA A 214 -31.86 5.32 21.45
C ALA A 214 -32.72 6.24 20.55
N ASP A 215 -33.29 7.30 21.13
CA ASP A 215 -34.12 8.28 20.40
C ASP A 215 -33.31 9.12 19.41
N ALA A 216 -31.99 9.22 19.60
CA ALA A 216 -31.09 9.97 18.72
C ALA A 216 -30.62 9.15 17.50
N ILE A 217 -30.76 7.81 17.53
CA ILE A 217 -30.34 6.93 16.42
C ILE A 217 -31.10 7.24 15.13
N ARG A 218 -32.43 7.33 15.20
CA ARG A 218 -33.26 7.58 14.01
C ARG A 218 -33.01 8.96 13.39
N PRO A 219 -32.95 10.07 14.17
CA PRO A 219 -32.52 11.37 13.67
C PRO A 219 -31.15 11.33 13.01
N TRP A 220 -30.19 10.62 13.60
CA TRP A 220 -28.84 10.50 13.06
C TRP A 220 -28.83 9.83 11.68
N PHE A 221 -29.50 8.69 11.52
CA PHE A 221 -29.60 8.03 10.21
C PHE A 221 -30.43 8.82 9.20
N SER A 222 -31.42 9.57 9.65
CA SER A 222 -32.20 10.47 8.79
C SER A 222 -31.33 11.61 8.24
N SER A 223 -30.45 12.16 9.08
CA SER A 223 -29.42 13.13 8.68
C SER A 223 -28.44 12.52 7.70
N PHE A 224 -27.93 11.31 7.95
CA PHE A 224 -27.04 10.61 7.02
C PHE A 224 -27.70 10.36 5.66
N ALA A 225 -28.95 9.90 5.65
CA ALA A 225 -29.70 9.70 4.41
C ALA A 225 -29.93 11.01 3.65
N ALA A 226 -30.18 12.12 4.36
CA ALA A 226 -30.28 13.45 3.75
C ALA A 226 -28.93 13.91 3.18
N PHE A 227 -27.83 13.69 3.89
CA PHE A 227 -26.47 13.96 3.43
C PHE A 227 -26.15 13.21 2.13
N LEU A 228 -26.46 11.90 2.07
CA LEU A 228 -26.27 11.10 0.86
C LEU A 228 -27.07 11.63 -0.34
N ARG A 229 -28.34 12.02 -0.12
CA ARG A 229 -29.20 12.58 -1.19
C ARG A 229 -28.75 13.97 -1.65
N GLY A 230 -28.18 14.76 -0.74
CA GLY A 230 -27.66 16.09 -1.05
C GLY A 230 -26.38 16.07 -1.87
N HIS A 231 -25.63 14.97 -1.83
CA HIS A 231 -24.39 14.85 -2.57
C HIS A 231 -24.62 14.67 -4.07
N ARG A 232 -24.05 15.57 -4.87
CA ARG A 232 -24.01 15.47 -6.33
C ARG A 232 -22.70 14.83 -6.78
N VAL A 233 -22.73 14.12 -7.89
CA VAL A 233 -21.51 13.57 -8.49
C VAL A 233 -20.63 14.75 -8.93
N GLU A 234 -19.40 14.82 -8.46
CA GLU A 234 -18.52 15.98 -8.74
C GLU A 234 -17.78 15.86 -10.08
N SER A 235 -17.65 14.66 -10.63
CA SER A 235 -16.84 14.39 -11.82
C SER A 235 -17.38 13.24 -12.68
N GLY A 236 -17.06 13.28 -13.98
CA GLY A 236 -17.47 12.27 -14.95
C GLY A 236 -18.78 12.58 -15.69
N PRO A 237 -19.29 11.64 -16.51
CA PRO A 237 -20.43 11.88 -17.40
C PRO A 237 -21.75 12.22 -16.67
N THR A 238 -21.85 11.87 -15.39
CA THR A 238 -23.02 12.14 -14.54
C THR A 238 -22.77 13.29 -13.55
N ALA A 239 -21.75 14.12 -13.78
CA ALA A 239 -21.46 15.25 -12.91
C ALA A 239 -22.69 16.17 -12.73
N GLY A 240 -22.93 16.63 -11.50
CA GLY A 240 -24.08 17.43 -11.12
C GLY A 240 -25.37 16.63 -10.84
N GLN A 241 -25.42 15.33 -11.13
CA GLN A 241 -26.60 14.50 -10.82
C GLN A 241 -26.58 14.03 -9.35
N PRO A 242 -27.75 13.85 -8.71
CA PRO A 242 -27.81 13.22 -7.39
C PRO A 242 -27.29 11.79 -7.48
N ARG A 243 -26.55 11.38 -6.45
CA ARG A 243 -25.98 10.04 -6.38
C ARG A 243 -27.11 9.01 -6.25
N ARG A 244 -27.22 8.08 -7.22
CA ARG A 244 -28.14 6.94 -7.16
C ARG A 244 -27.60 5.83 -6.27
#